data_AF-A0A2D6IK92-F1
#
_entry.id   AF-A0A2D6IK92-F1
#
_cell.length_a   1.000
_cell.length_b   1.000
_cell.length_c   1.000
_cell.angle_alpha   90.00
_cell.angle_beta   90.00
_cell.angle_gamma   90.00
#
_symmetry.space_group_name_H-M   'P 1'
#
loop_
_entity.id
_entity.type
_entity.pdbx_description
1 polymer ?
#
loop_
_entity_poly.entity_id
_entity_poly.type
_entity_poly.pdbx_seq_one_letter_code
_entity_poly.pdbx_strand_id
1 'polypeptide(L)'
;MPTFQVPQFIEQKSKIVGPLTLKQFLYIGGAAAISLISYYTFTYFLWVIISLVVGAAAIAFAFVKINGREFSHVITAGFGYIWKPKTYTWKREVVKDQTIDTSSLEKLQAARKQAQLQEKMNSLKTFVLTKASRTRHHIKGEQKKDQQYETVKYLTGEEEKAKKVDY
;
A
#
# COMPACT_ATOMS: atom_id res chain seq x y z
N MET A 1 0.35 26.56 -5.19
CA MET A 1 -0.38 25.31 -4.87
C MET A 1 -1.05 25.51 -3.52
N PRO A 2 -2.37 25.33 -3.39
CA PRO A 2 -3.02 25.44 -2.09
C PRO A 2 -2.55 24.29 -1.18
N THR A 3 -1.95 24.62 -0.05
CA THR A 3 -1.57 23.66 1.00
C THR A 3 -2.75 23.45 1.94
N PHE A 4 -3.33 22.26 1.92
CA PHE A 4 -4.31 21.85 2.93
C PHE A 4 -3.60 21.64 4.27
N GLN A 5 -3.97 22.42 5.28
CA GLN A 5 -3.48 22.21 6.63
C GLN A 5 -4.14 20.96 7.20
N VAL A 6 -3.32 19.98 7.60
CA VAL A 6 -3.82 18.80 8.28
C VAL A 6 -4.34 19.23 9.66
N PRO A 7 -5.62 18.98 9.98
CA PRO A 7 -6.14 19.32 11.30
C PRO A 7 -5.40 18.55 12.38
N GLN A 8 -4.75 19.27 13.29
CA GLN A 8 -3.88 18.70 14.34
C GLN A 8 -4.65 18.03 15.49
N PHE A 9 -5.97 18.23 15.59
CA PHE A 9 -6.79 17.73 16.70
C PHE A 9 -7.58 16.45 16.39
N ILE A 10 -7.27 15.73 15.31
CA ILE A 10 -7.99 14.50 14.94
C ILE A 10 -7.81 13.36 15.97
N GLU A 11 -6.69 13.36 16.71
CA GLU A 11 -6.38 12.29 17.66
C GLU A 11 -6.88 12.57 19.08
N GLN A 12 -7.21 13.83 19.39
CA GLN A 12 -7.64 14.20 20.74
C GLN A 12 -9.15 14.00 20.89
N LYS A 13 -9.53 13.16 21.85
CA LYS A 13 -10.94 12.91 22.15
C LYS A 13 -11.63 14.16 22.65
N SER A 14 -12.90 14.31 22.29
CA SER A 14 -13.76 15.39 22.78
C SER A 14 -13.90 15.32 24.31
N LYS A 15 -13.53 16.42 24.96
CA LYS A 15 -13.78 16.66 26.38
C LYS A 15 -15.17 17.27 26.48
N ILE A 16 -16.14 16.50 26.99
CA ILE A 16 -17.56 16.89 27.02
C ILE A 16 -17.95 17.41 28.40
N VAL A 17 -17.34 16.86 29.46
CA VAL A 17 -17.65 17.24 30.85
C VAL A 17 -16.40 17.88 31.46
N GLY A 18 -16.27 19.19 31.29
CA GLY A 18 -15.11 19.96 31.74
C GLY A 18 -13.79 19.40 31.14
N PRO A 19 -12.81 19.00 31.97
CA PRO A 19 -11.56 18.41 31.48
C PRO A 19 -11.67 16.93 31.08
N LEU A 20 -12.80 16.28 31.37
CA LEU A 20 -13.00 14.83 31.18
C LEU A 20 -13.68 14.52 29.84
N THR A 21 -13.22 13.42 29.23
CA THR A 21 -13.97 12.76 28.15
C THR A 21 -15.19 12.05 28.70
N LEU A 22 -16.19 11.77 27.86
CA LEU A 22 -17.40 11.06 28.28
C LEU A 22 -17.09 9.69 28.90
N LYS A 23 -16.10 8.96 28.36
CA LYS A 23 -15.67 7.67 28.91
C LYS A 23 -15.07 7.81 30.31
N GLN A 24 -14.19 8.79 30.50
CA GLN A 24 -13.57 9.08 31.80
C GLN A 24 -14.59 9.47 32.85
N PHE A 25 -15.54 10.34 32.47
CA PHE A 25 -16.65 10.70 33.34
C PHE A 25 -17.48 9.48 33.75
N LEU A 26 -17.77 8.57 32.81
CA LEU A 26 -18.54 7.37 33.10
C LEU A 26 -17.79 6.41 34.05
N TYR A 27 -16.47 6.29 33.94
CA TYR A 27 -15.67 5.48 34.88
C TYR A 27 -15.69 6.05 36.30
N ILE A 28 -15.47 7.37 36.44
CA ILE A 28 -15.44 8.04 37.75
C ILE A 28 -16.85 8.08 38.35
N GLY A 29 -17.86 8.43 37.56
CA GLY A 29 -19.26 8.45 37.99
C GLY A 29 -19.77 7.05 38.34
N GLY A 30 -19.38 6.03 37.58
CA GLY A 30 -19.68 4.63 37.88
C GLY A 30 -19.05 4.17 39.19
N ALA A 31 -17.78 4.51 39.45
CA ALA A 31 -17.13 4.21 40.71
C ALA A 31 -17.76 4.96 41.90
N ALA A 32 -18.14 6.22 41.72
CA ALA A 32 -18.87 6.97 42.74
C ALA A 32 -20.22 6.32 43.05
N ALA A 33 -20.98 5.92 42.03
CA ALA A 33 -22.25 5.22 42.21
C ALA A 33 -22.07 3.86 42.92
N ILE A 34 -21.07 3.07 42.52
CA ILE A 34 -20.75 1.78 43.17
C ILE A 34 -20.34 2.00 44.63
N SER A 35 -19.51 3.00 44.90
CA SER A 35 -19.09 3.33 46.27
C SER A 35 -20.29 3.76 47.14
N LEU A 36 -21.22 4.52 46.58
CA LEU A 36 -22.43 4.98 47.27
C LEU A 36 -23.38 3.81 47.56
N ILE A 37 -23.59 2.89 46.61
CA ILE A 37 -24.38 1.67 46.84
C ILE A 37 -23.71 0.75 47.87
N SER A 38 -22.38 0.62 47.81
CA SER A 38 -21.60 -0.18 48.75
C SER A 38 -21.71 0.34 50.18
N TYR A 39 -21.80 1.67 50.36
CA TYR A 39 -21.98 2.29 51.68
C TYR A 39 -23.25 1.82 52.40
N TYR A 40 -24.34 1.62 51.65
CA TYR A 40 -25.61 1.15 52.21
C TYR A 40 -25.69 -0.38 52.36
N THR A 41 -24.82 -1.13 51.68
CA THR A 41 -24.88 -2.60 51.62
C THR A 41 -23.92 -3.28 52.59
N PHE A 42 -22.74 -2.69 52.81
CA PHE A 42 -21.65 -3.32 53.57
C PHE A 42 -21.32 -2.57 54.86
N THR A 43 -20.68 -3.26 55.81
CA THR A 43 -20.10 -2.65 57.01
C THR A 43 -19.04 -1.61 56.63
N TYR A 44 -18.91 -0.54 57.43
CA TYR A 44 -17.99 0.58 57.18
C TYR A 44 -16.57 0.14 56.76
N PHE A 45 -16.00 -0.86 57.42
CA PHE A 45 -14.66 -1.38 57.08
C PHE A 45 -14.59 -1.96 55.65
N LEU A 46 -15.55 -2.79 55.26
CA LEU A 46 -15.61 -3.35 53.90
C LEU A 46 -15.87 -2.26 52.87
N TRP A 47 -16.75 -1.31 53.19
CA TRP A 47 -17.03 -0.18 52.32
C TRP A 47 -15.77 0.63 51.99
N VAL A 48 -14.94 0.96 52.99
CA VAL A 48 -13.69 1.71 52.76
C VAL A 48 -12.76 0.95 51.80
N ILE A 49 -12.59 -0.36 52.00
CA ILE A 49 -11.72 -1.19 51.15
C ILE A 49 -12.26 -1.24 49.71
N ILE A 50 -13.55 -1.51 49.54
CA ILE A 50 -14.19 -1.60 48.22
C ILE A 50 -14.10 -0.23 47.51
N SER A 51 -14.43 0.85 48.21
CA SER A 51 -14.36 2.21 47.69
C SER A 51 -12.93 2.57 47.25
N LEU A 52 -11.92 2.20 48.05
CA LEU A 52 -10.51 2.42 47.70
C LEU A 52 -10.12 1.66 46.42
N VAL A 53 -10.44 0.37 46.35
CA VAL A 53 -10.09 -0.49 45.20
C VAL A 53 -10.81 -0.02 43.93
N VAL A 54 -12.12 0.24 44.02
CA VAL A 54 -12.94 0.68 42.88
C VAL A 54 -12.54 2.09 42.45
N GLY A 55 -12.28 2.99 43.39
CA GLY A 55 -11.80 4.35 43.11
C GLY A 55 -10.44 4.35 42.41
N ALA A 56 -9.48 3.57 42.94
CA ALA A 56 -8.16 3.42 42.32
C ALA A 56 -8.26 2.83 40.91
N ALA A 57 -9.11 1.80 40.72
CA ALA A 57 -9.37 1.24 39.41
C ALA A 57 -9.96 2.27 38.45
N ALA A 58 -10.98 3.03 38.86
CA ALA A 58 -11.60 4.04 37.99
C ALA A 58 -10.62 5.14 37.57
N ILE A 59 -9.76 5.61 38.47
CA ILE A 59 -8.70 6.58 38.15
C ILE A 59 -7.73 5.98 37.13
N ALA A 60 -7.31 4.72 37.34
CA ALA A 60 -6.43 4.03 36.40
C ALA A 60 -7.07 3.93 35.01
N PHE A 61 -8.32 3.47 34.92
CA PHE A 61 -9.05 3.38 33.65
C PHE A 61 -9.32 4.73 32.98
N ALA A 62 -9.49 5.80 33.76
CA ALA A 62 -9.74 7.13 33.22
C ALA A 62 -8.47 7.80 32.69
N PHE A 63 -7.36 7.78 33.44
CA PHE A 63 -6.20 8.64 33.13
C PHE A 63 -4.97 7.90 32.63
N VAL A 64 -4.82 6.61 32.93
CA VAL A 64 -3.62 5.86 32.53
C VAL A 64 -3.66 5.61 31.02
N LYS A 65 -2.55 5.93 30.37
CA LYS A 65 -2.30 5.61 28.97
C LYS A 65 -1.02 4.80 28.86
N ILE A 66 -1.09 3.70 28.13
CA ILE A 66 0.06 2.82 27.88
C ILE A 66 0.32 2.87 26.38
N ASN A 67 1.53 3.27 26.00
CA ASN A 67 1.94 3.39 24.59
C ASN A 67 0.96 4.22 23.74
N GLY A 68 0.51 5.36 24.27
CA GLY A 68 -0.45 6.26 23.60
C GLY A 68 -1.89 5.75 23.55
N ARG A 69 -2.18 4.53 24.01
CA ARG A 69 -3.53 3.95 24.07
C ARG A 69 -4.12 4.05 25.46
N GLU A 70 -5.43 4.17 25.52
CA GLU A 70 -6.17 4.17 26.80
C GLU A 70 -6.07 2.81 27.49
N PHE A 71 -5.96 2.83 28.82
CA PHE A 71 -5.86 1.64 29.65
C PHE A 71 -6.99 0.63 29.39
N SER A 72 -8.23 1.11 29.20
CA SER A 72 -9.37 0.25 28.87
C SER A 72 -9.11 -0.61 27.62
N HIS A 73 -8.54 -0.02 26.56
CA HIS A 73 -8.27 -0.75 25.32
C HIS A 73 -7.19 -1.82 25.52
N VAL A 74 -6.16 -1.49 26.31
CA VAL A 74 -5.07 -2.42 26.61
C VAL A 74 -5.56 -3.62 27.42
N ILE A 75 -6.43 -3.39 28.41
CA ILE A 75 -7.03 -4.48 29.19
C ILE A 75 -7.91 -5.36 28.32
N THR A 76 -8.79 -4.79 27.50
CA THR A 76 -9.65 -5.59 26.62
C THR A 76 -8.81 -6.41 25.63
N ALA A 77 -7.74 -5.83 25.08
CA ALA A 77 -6.82 -6.55 24.22
C ALA A 77 -6.05 -7.65 24.95
N GLY A 78 -5.58 -7.39 26.18
CA GLY A 78 -4.90 -8.36 27.02
C GLY A 78 -5.80 -9.54 27.40
N PHE A 79 -7.03 -9.25 27.81
CA PHE A 79 -8.03 -10.28 28.11
C PHE A 79 -8.35 -11.12 26.87
N GLY A 80 -8.53 -10.45 25.72
CA GLY A 80 -8.71 -11.13 24.44
C GLY A 80 -7.52 -12.00 24.04
N TYR A 81 -6.29 -11.58 24.34
CA TYR A 81 -5.08 -12.37 24.07
C TYR A 81 -4.99 -13.63 24.94
N ILE A 82 -5.38 -13.53 26.21
CA ILE A 82 -5.37 -14.67 27.15
C ILE A 82 -6.47 -15.69 26.78
N TRP A 83 -7.66 -15.20 26.42
CA TRP A 83 -8.82 -16.07 26.20
C TRP A 83 -8.87 -16.70 24.80
N LYS A 84 -8.24 -16.07 23.79
CA LYS A 84 -8.26 -16.60 22.43
C LYS A 84 -7.27 -17.77 22.28
N PRO A 85 -7.68 -18.87 21.63
CA PRO A 85 -6.76 -19.96 21.33
C PRO A 85 -5.67 -19.46 20.38
N LYS A 86 -4.41 -19.78 20.69
CA LYS A 86 -3.24 -19.40 19.87
C LYS A 86 -3.13 -20.38 18.70
N THR A 87 -3.94 -20.17 17.67
CA THR A 87 -3.89 -20.98 16.45
C THR A 87 -2.76 -20.49 15.55
N TYR A 88 -1.60 -21.13 15.67
CA TYR A 88 -0.52 -20.96 14.71
C TYR A 88 -0.84 -21.75 13.44
N THR A 89 -1.42 -21.08 12.45
CA THR A 89 -1.59 -21.67 11.12
C THR A 89 -0.40 -21.25 10.25
N TRP A 90 0.49 -22.20 9.98
CA TRP A 90 1.50 -22.00 8.94
C TRP A 90 0.80 -22.04 7.59
N LYS A 91 0.48 -20.87 7.04
CA LYS A 91 0.11 -20.77 5.62
C LYS A 91 1.42 -20.71 4.84
N ARG A 92 1.75 -21.81 4.16
CA ARG A 92 2.60 -21.68 2.97
C ARG A 92 1.88 -20.70 2.06
N GLU A 93 2.58 -19.64 1.66
CA GLU A 93 2.17 -18.85 0.51
C GLU A 93 2.15 -19.81 -0.68
N VAL A 94 1.00 -20.46 -0.89
CA VAL A 94 0.67 -20.93 -2.21
C VAL A 94 0.56 -19.62 -2.96
N VAL A 95 1.58 -19.31 -3.76
CA VAL A 95 1.51 -18.27 -4.78
C VAL A 95 0.30 -18.67 -5.59
N LYS A 96 -0.86 -18.12 -5.22
CA LYS A 96 -2.07 -18.27 -5.99
C LYS A 96 -1.69 -17.55 -7.25
N ASP A 97 -1.38 -18.31 -8.31
CA ASP A 97 -1.15 -17.78 -9.64
C ASP A 97 -2.24 -16.75 -9.82
N GLN A 98 -1.86 -15.48 -9.72
CA GLN A 98 -2.74 -14.40 -10.06
C GLN A 98 -2.94 -14.67 -11.53
N THR A 99 -4.12 -15.18 -11.89
CA THR A 99 -4.49 -15.39 -13.28
C THR A 99 -4.38 -14.03 -13.91
N ILE A 100 -3.22 -13.78 -14.53
CA ILE A 100 -2.91 -12.51 -15.18
C ILE A 100 -4.03 -12.34 -16.18
N ASP A 101 -4.78 -11.25 -16.05
CA ASP A 101 -5.97 -11.01 -16.84
C ASP A 101 -5.56 -10.75 -18.31
N THR A 102 -5.43 -11.83 -19.07
CA THR A 102 -4.93 -11.87 -20.46
C THR A 102 -5.87 -11.18 -21.44
N SER A 103 -7.07 -10.80 -21.00
CA SER A 103 -8.04 -10.03 -21.80
C SER A 103 -7.43 -8.75 -22.39
N SER A 104 -6.55 -8.08 -21.64
CA SER A 104 -5.84 -6.87 -22.09
C SER A 104 -4.82 -7.16 -23.20
N LEU A 105 -4.10 -8.28 -23.08
CA LEU A 105 -3.08 -8.72 -24.05
C LEU A 105 -3.73 -9.23 -25.34
N GLU A 106 -4.85 -9.94 -25.25
CA GLU A 106 -5.60 -10.44 -26.41
C GLU A 106 -6.18 -9.28 -27.25
N LYS A 107 -6.72 -8.24 -26.59
CA LYS A 107 -7.18 -7.02 -27.25
C LYS A 107 -6.05 -6.27 -27.95
N LEU A 108 -4.87 -6.17 -27.33
CA LEU A 108 -3.68 -5.57 -27.94
C LEU A 108 -3.19 -6.38 -29.15
N GLN A 109 -3.23 -7.71 -29.07
CA GLN A 109 -2.85 -8.59 -30.19
C GLN A 109 -3.84 -8.47 -31.36
N ALA A 110 -5.14 -8.42 -31.09
CA ALA A 110 -6.16 -8.21 -32.11
C ALA A 110 -6.01 -6.84 -32.80
N ALA A 111 -5.77 -5.78 -32.03
CA ALA A 111 -5.49 -4.44 -32.56
C ALA A 111 -4.23 -4.41 -33.43
N ARG A 112 -3.15 -5.09 -33.01
CA ARG A 112 -1.92 -5.21 -33.81
C ARG A 112 -2.14 -5.95 -35.13
N LYS A 113 -2.90 -7.06 -35.14
CA LYS A 113 -3.23 -7.80 -36.37
C LYS A 113 -4.02 -6.93 -37.35
N GLN A 114 -4.98 -6.15 -36.85
CA GLN A 114 -5.76 -5.22 -37.68
C GLN A 114 -4.88 -4.09 -38.25
N ALA A 115 -4.00 -3.51 -37.43
CA ALA A 115 -3.05 -2.50 -37.88
C ALA A 115 -2.09 -3.04 -38.96
N GLN A 116 -1.58 -4.26 -38.79
CA GLN A 116 -0.74 -4.92 -39.81
C GLN A 116 -1.51 -5.23 -41.10
N LEU A 117 -2.79 -5.60 -41.02
CA LEU A 117 -3.62 -5.76 -42.21
C LEU A 117 -3.84 -4.42 -42.92
N GLN A 118 -4.12 -3.35 -42.18
CA GLN A 118 -4.28 -2.01 -42.74
C GLN A 118 -2.98 -1.52 -43.39
N GLU A 119 -1.83 -1.77 -42.77
CA GLU A 119 -0.52 -1.45 -43.34
C GLU A 119 -0.26 -2.23 -44.63
N LYS A 120 -0.59 -3.53 -44.68
CA LYS A 120 -0.54 -4.34 -45.91
C LYS A 120 -1.50 -3.84 -46.98
N MET A 121 -2.72 -3.47 -46.61
CA MET A 121 -3.69 -2.92 -47.56
C MET A 121 -3.23 -1.56 -48.08
N ASN A 122 -2.65 -0.72 -47.24
CA ASN A 122 -2.13 0.59 -47.62
C ASN A 122 -0.89 0.44 -48.49
N SER A 123 0.01 -0.51 -48.20
CA SER A 123 1.13 -0.81 -49.06
C SER A 123 0.66 -1.32 -50.42
N LEU A 124 -0.31 -2.25 -50.47
CA LEU A 124 -0.91 -2.72 -51.72
C LEU A 124 -1.61 -1.60 -52.50
N LYS A 125 -2.36 -0.72 -51.82
CA LYS A 125 -2.93 0.49 -52.43
C LYS A 125 -1.83 1.38 -52.98
N THR A 126 -0.75 1.63 -52.24
CA THR A 126 0.38 2.40 -52.76
C THR A 126 1.04 1.68 -53.93
N PHE A 127 1.20 0.37 -53.96
CA PHE A 127 1.75 -0.36 -55.11
C PHE A 127 0.83 -0.25 -56.33
N VAL A 128 -0.49 -0.34 -56.16
CA VAL A 128 -1.48 -0.19 -57.23
C VAL A 128 -1.57 1.26 -57.72
N LEU A 129 -1.57 2.23 -56.79
CA LEU A 129 -1.51 3.66 -57.08
C LEU A 129 -0.18 4.05 -57.75
N THR A 130 0.95 3.49 -57.30
CA THR A 130 2.29 3.72 -57.87
C THR A 130 2.43 3.05 -59.25
N LYS A 131 1.71 1.96 -59.52
CA LYS A 131 1.62 1.37 -60.86
C LYS A 131 0.80 2.25 -61.82
N ALA A 132 -0.17 3.01 -61.31
CA ALA A 132 -0.95 3.97 -62.10
C ALA A 132 -0.31 5.38 -62.20
N SER A 133 0.75 5.69 -61.44
CA SER A 133 1.31 7.05 -61.37
C SER A 133 2.85 7.16 -61.36
N ARG A 134 3.58 6.24 -62.00
CA ARG A 134 4.98 6.49 -62.40
C ARG A 134 5.06 7.15 -63.78
N THR A 135 4.79 8.45 -63.82
CA THR A 135 5.63 9.36 -64.62
C THR A 135 7.02 9.36 -63.97
N ARG A 136 8.02 9.08 -64.80
CA ARG A 136 9.41 8.84 -64.42
C ARG A 136 10.07 10.16 -63.98
N HIS A 137 10.35 10.32 -62.69
CA HIS A 137 11.42 11.24 -62.24
C HIS A 137 12.35 10.53 -61.26
N HIS A 138 13.63 10.50 -61.66
CA HIS A 138 14.71 9.75 -61.05
C HIS A 138 15.48 10.65 -60.09
N ILE A 139 15.46 10.35 -58.79
CA ILE A 139 16.42 10.87 -57.82
C ILE A 139 16.90 9.71 -56.94
N LYS A 140 18.21 9.68 -56.70
CA LYS A 140 19.08 8.54 -56.35
C LYS A 140 19.59 8.68 -54.91
N GLY A 141 19.80 7.55 -54.21
CA GLY A 141 20.54 7.42 -52.93
C GLY A 141 19.62 7.23 -51.73
N GLU A 142 19.84 6.35 -50.75
CA GLU A 142 21.10 5.80 -50.22
C GLU A 142 20.76 4.58 -49.32
N GLN A 143 21.43 3.43 -49.49
CA GLN A 143 21.29 2.25 -48.61
C GLN A 143 22.52 2.19 -47.69
N LYS A 144 22.27 2.24 -46.37
CA LYS A 144 23.28 2.16 -45.30
C LYS A 144 23.88 0.75 -45.23
N LYS A 145 25.21 0.65 -45.33
CA LYS A 145 26.03 -0.57 -45.24
C LYS A 145 26.22 -0.98 -43.77
N ASP A 146 25.92 -2.23 -43.41
CA ASP A 146 26.30 -2.84 -42.12
C ASP A 146 27.83 -2.86 -41.97
N GLN A 147 28.34 -2.40 -40.83
CA GLN A 147 29.77 -2.32 -40.54
C GLN A 147 30.14 -3.44 -39.55
N GLN A 148 30.91 -4.43 -40.01
CA GLN A 148 31.49 -5.48 -39.16
C GLN A 148 32.70 -4.93 -38.38
N TYR A 149 32.75 -5.23 -37.08
CA TYR A 149 33.87 -4.93 -36.19
C TYR A 149 34.60 -6.24 -35.86
N GLU A 150 35.94 -6.23 -35.90
CA GLU A 150 36.78 -7.34 -35.43
C GLU A 150 37.57 -6.90 -34.18
N THR A 151 37.82 -7.85 -33.28
CA THR A 151 38.60 -7.59 -32.06
C THR A 151 40.08 -7.86 -32.35
N VAL A 152 40.93 -6.86 -32.19
CA VAL A 152 42.37 -6.99 -32.40
C VAL A 152 43.06 -7.05 -31.04
N LYS A 153 43.95 -8.03 -30.89
CA LYS A 153 44.71 -8.24 -29.66
C LYS A 153 46.14 -7.77 -29.86
N TYR A 154 46.55 -6.77 -29.08
CA TYR A 154 47.91 -6.23 -29.15
C TYR A 154 48.89 -7.08 -28.34
N LEU A 155 50.17 -7.01 -28.66
CA LEU A 155 51.24 -7.77 -27.97
C LEU A 155 51.39 -7.39 -26.48
N THR A 156 50.84 -6.25 -26.08
CA THR A 156 50.71 -5.78 -24.69
C THR A 156 49.59 -6.48 -23.91
N GLY A 157 48.77 -7.30 -24.56
CA GLY A 157 47.69 -8.08 -23.94
C GLY A 157 46.33 -7.41 -23.89
N GLU A 158 46.20 -6.17 -24.38
CA GLU A 158 44.94 -5.44 -24.45
C GLU A 158 44.14 -5.81 -25.72
N GLU A 159 42.81 -5.93 -25.56
CA GLU A 159 41.86 -6.26 -26.64
C GLU A 159 40.97 -5.04 -26.94
N GLU A 160 41.03 -4.51 -28.16
CA GLU A 160 40.17 -3.41 -28.63
C GLU A 160 39.36 -3.81 -29.87
N LYS A 161 38.13 -3.31 -29.97
CA LYS A 161 37.25 -3.51 -31.13
C LYS A 161 37.56 -2.47 -32.20
N ALA A 162 38.19 -2.89 -33.28
CA ALA A 162 38.51 -2.02 -34.41
C ALA A 162 37.55 -2.29 -35.59
N LYS A 163 37.14 -1.23 -36.26
CA LYS A 163 36.36 -1.33 -37.50
C LYS A 163 37.30 -1.81 -38.62
N LYS A 164 36.94 -2.90 -39.29
CA LYS A 164 37.72 -3.44 -40.41
C LYS A 164 37.68 -2.44 -41.57
N VAL A 165 38.81 -1.80 -41.85
CA VAL A 165 39.00 -0.94 -43.02
C VAL A 165 39.76 -1.80 -44.04
N ASP A 166 39.02 -2.36 -45.01
CA ASP A 166 39.63 -3.00 -46.18
C ASP A 166 40.13 -1.87 -47.10
N TYR A 167 41.44 -1.81 -47.34
CA TYR A 167 42.07 -0.91 -48.32
C TYR A 167 41.96 -1.48 -49.74
#